data_AF-X1UVN9-F1
#
_entry.id   AF-X1UVN9-F1
#
_cell.length_a   1.000
_cell.length_b   1.000
_cell.length_c   1.000
_cell.angle_alpha   90.00
_cell.angle_beta   90.00
_cell.angle_gamma   90.00
#
_symmetry.space_group_name_H-M   'P 1'
#
loop_
_entity.id
_entity.type
_entity.pdbx_description
1 polymer ?
#
loop_
_entity_poly.entity_id
_entity_poly.type
_entity_poly.pdbx_seq_one_letter_code
_entity_poly.pdbx_strand_id
1 'polypeptide(L)'
;MKRELWYSVVVRDRHGKIVSRERRKSRSFLKAWNQVVYVQMAQTTLNITDTDGVSQSIERYLLSFQMKATAGTTARGIRVGTGNTPVAIDDYALETPIEEGVGAGQMEHLVCTVADYVVSAPSCSFLVSRAIVNNSGAEITVREAGIYMYIYVLNG
;
A
#
# COMPACT_ATOMS: atom_id res chain seq x y z
N MET A 1 20.49 -14.68 -1.57
CA MET A 1 19.92 -13.34 -1.84
C MET A 1 18.79 -13.08 -0.84
N LYS A 2 18.92 -12.11 0.07
CA LYS A 2 17.83 -11.78 1.01
C LYS A 2 16.84 -10.86 0.28
N ARG A 3 15.58 -11.30 0.13
CA ARG A 3 14.48 -10.45 -0.34
C ARG A 3 13.88 -9.79 0.89
N GLU A 4 13.95 -8.48 0.97
CA GLU A 4 13.48 -7.74 2.14
C GLU A 4 12.57 -6.60 1.69
N LEU A 5 11.46 -6.43 2.40
CA LEU A 5 10.65 -5.23 2.34
C LEU A 5 10.87 -4.47 3.63
N TRP A 6 11.07 -3.17 3.52
CA TRP A 6 11.21 -2.26 4.64
C TRP A 6 10.15 -1.18 4.53
N TYR A 7 9.58 -0.78 5.65
CA TYR A 7 8.74 0.40 5.72
C TYR A 7 9.40 1.44 6.62
N SER A 8 9.14 2.71 6.34
CA SER A 8 9.56 3.84 7.16
C SER A 8 8.38 4.79 7.30
N VAL A 9 8.06 5.15 8.54
CA VAL A 9 6.99 6.09 8.87
C VAL A 9 7.60 7.27 9.60
N VAL A 10 7.23 8.47 9.18
CA VAL A 10 7.61 9.72 9.85
C VAL A 10 6.34 10.50 10.14
N VAL A 11 6.01 10.66 11.42
CA VAL A 11 4.88 11.47 11.87
C VAL A 11 5.40 12.86 12.21
N ARG A 12 4.73 13.87 11.69
CA ARG A 12 5.01 15.29 11.97
C ARG A 12 3.80 15.94 12.60
N ASP A 13 4.03 16.87 13.51
CA ASP A 13 2.98 17.74 14.01
C ASP A 13 2.58 18.81 12.98
N ARG A 14 1.59 19.62 13.32
CA ARG A 14 1.09 20.72 12.48
C ARG A 14 2.14 21.80 12.14
N HIS A 15 3.24 21.85 12.88
CA HIS A 15 4.35 22.78 12.66
C HIS A 15 5.49 22.13 11.85
N GLY A 16 5.30 20.89 11.38
CA GLY A 16 6.30 20.13 10.62
C GLY A 16 7.37 19.48 11.50
N LYS A 17 7.30 19.59 12.82
CA LYS A 17 8.25 18.94 13.73
C LYS A 17 8.00 17.44 13.75
N ILE A 18 9.06 16.65 13.62
CA ILE A 18 8.97 15.20 13.71
C ILE A 18 8.66 14.81 15.16
N VAL A 19 7.53 14.13 15.35
CA VAL A 19 7.09 13.62 16.67
C VAL A 19 7.33 12.13 16.82
N SER A 20 7.38 11.39 15.71
CA SER A 20 7.74 9.98 15.71
C SER A 20 8.42 9.60 14.39
N ARG A 21 9.36 8.67 14.48
CA ARG A 21 10.00 8.04 13.34
C ARG A 21 10.21 6.57 13.63
N GLU A 22 9.76 5.74 12.71
CA GLU A 22 9.97 4.31 12.75
C GLU A 22 10.52 3.83 11.42
N ARG A 23 11.43 2.86 11.46
CA ARG A 23 11.84 2.07 10.31
C ARG A 23 11.96 0.62 10.75
N ARG A 24 11.21 -0.27 10.10
CA ARG A 24 11.27 -1.71 10.41
C ARG A 24 11.24 -2.53 9.12
N LYS A 25 11.76 -3.74 9.22
CA LYS A 25 11.58 -4.74 8.18
C LYS A 25 10.13 -5.20 8.21
N SER A 26 9.45 -5.10 7.08
CA SER A 26 8.11 -5.67 6.94
C SER A 26 8.22 -7.20 7.07
N ARG A 27 7.26 -7.77 7.79
CA ARG A 27 7.11 -9.23 7.95
C ARG A 27 6.01 -9.78 7.04
N SER A 28 5.37 -8.91 6.24
CA SER A 28 4.11 -9.22 5.56
C SER A 28 4.21 -8.93 4.07
N PHE A 29 4.73 -9.88 3.30
CA PHE A 29 4.32 -10.03 1.91
C PHE A 29 3.08 -10.90 1.93
N LEU A 30 1.91 -10.27 1.84
CA LEU A 30 0.63 -10.98 1.85
C LEU A 30 0.51 -11.90 0.62
N LYS A 31 -0.33 -12.91 0.73
CA LYS A 31 -0.61 -13.92 -0.31
C LYS A 31 -0.83 -13.29 -1.69
N ALA A 32 -1.63 -12.23 -1.76
CA ALA A 32 -1.96 -11.54 -3.01
C ALA A 32 -0.71 -11.03 -3.76
N TRP A 33 0.27 -10.47 -3.05
CA TRP A 33 1.53 -10.01 -3.68
C TRP A 33 2.21 -11.16 -4.42
N ASN A 34 2.38 -12.30 -3.77
CA ASN A 34 3.04 -13.45 -4.36
C ASN A 34 2.24 -14.07 -5.50
N GLN A 35 0.90 -14.08 -5.41
CA GLN A 35 0.04 -14.56 -6.48
C GLN A 35 0.19 -13.69 -7.75
N VAL A 36 0.25 -12.37 -7.62
CA VAL A 36 0.43 -11.48 -8.78
C VAL A 36 1.84 -11.65 -9.38
N VAL A 37 2.88 -11.80 -8.55
CA VAL A 37 4.24 -12.10 -9.04
C VAL A 37 4.24 -13.42 -9.82
N TYR A 38 3.58 -14.45 -9.27
CA TYR A 38 3.47 -15.76 -9.91
C TYR A 38 2.72 -15.70 -11.23
N VAL A 39 1.57 -15.02 -11.30
CA VAL A 39 0.79 -14.84 -12.55
C VAL A 39 1.68 -14.30 -13.67
N GLN A 40 2.47 -13.25 -13.38
CA GLN A 40 3.34 -12.60 -14.35
C GLN A 40 4.57 -13.46 -14.71
N MET A 41 5.18 -14.13 -13.74
CA MET A 41 6.38 -14.95 -13.98
C MET A 41 6.06 -16.29 -14.67
N ALA A 42 4.96 -16.94 -14.27
CA ALA A 42 4.53 -18.22 -14.82
C ALA A 42 3.66 -18.08 -16.07
N GLN A 43 3.30 -16.84 -16.45
CA GLN A 43 2.47 -16.55 -17.62
C GLN A 43 1.13 -17.32 -17.57
N THR A 44 0.47 -17.30 -16.41
CA THR A 44 -0.77 -18.04 -16.13
C THR A 44 -1.90 -17.12 -15.66
N THR A 45 -3.05 -17.68 -15.31
CA THR A 45 -4.21 -16.96 -14.77
C THR A 45 -4.55 -17.52 -13.39
N LEU A 46 -4.83 -16.65 -12.42
CA LEU A 46 -5.29 -17.04 -11.09
C LEU A 46 -6.45 -16.17 -10.64
N ASN A 47 -7.33 -16.77 -9.85
CA ASN A 47 -8.32 -16.04 -9.07
C ASN A 47 -7.66 -15.46 -7.81
N ILE A 48 -7.70 -14.14 -7.65
CA ILE A 48 -7.12 -13.40 -6.52
C ILE A 48 -8.22 -12.53 -5.91
N THR A 49 -8.36 -12.58 -4.60
CA THR A 49 -9.29 -11.73 -3.85
C THR A 49 -8.80 -10.28 -3.85
N ASP A 50 -9.65 -9.35 -4.29
CA ASP A 50 -9.37 -7.92 -4.24
C ASP A 50 -9.65 -7.32 -2.84
N THR A 51 -9.43 -6.01 -2.70
CA THR A 51 -9.61 -5.31 -1.41
C THR A 51 -11.06 -5.23 -0.95
N ASP A 52 -12.02 -5.51 -1.82
CA ASP A 52 -13.45 -5.54 -1.52
C ASP A 52 -13.93 -6.97 -1.21
N GLY A 53 -13.01 -7.94 -1.15
CA GLY A 53 -13.30 -9.34 -0.86
C GLY A 53 -13.81 -10.12 -2.08
N VAL A 54 -13.74 -9.56 -3.28
CA VAL A 54 -14.26 -10.18 -4.50
C VAL A 54 -13.14 -10.98 -5.19
N SER A 55 -13.46 -12.19 -5.64
CA SER A 55 -12.53 -13.03 -6.40
C SER A 55 -12.43 -12.53 -7.85
N GLN A 56 -11.29 -11.95 -8.22
CA GLN A 56 -11.00 -11.44 -9.56
C GLN A 56 -10.13 -12.42 -10.35
N SER A 57 -10.47 -12.66 -11.62
CA SER A 57 -9.63 -13.43 -12.54
C SER A 57 -8.49 -12.56 -13.08
N ILE A 58 -7.27 -12.79 -12.59
CA ILE A 58 -6.09 -12.01 -12.98
C ILE A 58 -5.30 -12.76 -14.04
N GLU A 59 -5.30 -12.22 -15.26
CA GLU A 59 -4.65 -12.80 -16.43
C GLU A 59 -3.21 -12.31 -16.63
N ARG A 60 -2.39 -13.13 -17.29
CA ARG A 60 -0.95 -12.90 -17.54
C ARG A 60 -0.60 -11.58 -18.24
N TYR A 61 -1.52 -11.00 -19.00
CA TYR A 61 -1.27 -9.82 -19.83
C TYR A 61 -1.82 -8.52 -19.22
N LEU A 62 -2.43 -8.57 -18.03
CA LEU A 62 -2.92 -7.38 -17.34
C LEU A 62 -1.76 -6.56 -16.76
N LEU A 63 -1.92 -5.23 -16.76
CA LEU A 63 -0.96 -4.32 -16.16
C LEU A 63 -1.08 -4.39 -14.64
N SER A 64 -0.18 -5.17 -14.04
CA SER A 64 -0.16 -5.48 -12.62
C SER A 64 0.79 -4.54 -11.84
N PHE A 65 0.67 -4.50 -10.51
CA PHE A 65 1.55 -3.71 -9.61
C PHE A 65 1.46 -2.18 -9.74
N GLN A 66 0.39 -1.61 -10.31
CA GLN A 66 0.28 -0.16 -10.36
C GLN A 66 0.01 0.43 -8.97
N MET A 67 1.02 1.09 -8.40
CA MET A 67 0.95 1.71 -7.06
C MET A 67 1.01 3.24 -7.08
N LYS A 68 1.37 3.84 -8.21
CA LYS A 68 1.32 5.30 -8.37
C LYS A 68 -0.13 5.76 -8.33
N ALA A 69 -0.42 6.80 -7.55
CA ALA A 69 -1.77 7.32 -7.41
C ALA A 69 -1.77 8.84 -7.31
N THR A 70 -2.80 9.47 -7.86
CA THR A 70 -3.09 10.89 -7.68
C THR A 70 -3.54 11.17 -6.25
N ALA A 71 -3.52 12.44 -5.85
CA ALA A 71 -4.13 12.86 -4.58
C ALA A 71 -5.62 12.48 -4.57
N GLY A 72 -6.13 12.11 -3.40
CA GLY A 72 -7.51 11.65 -3.22
C GLY A 72 -7.78 10.18 -3.60
N THR A 73 -6.83 9.49 -4.22
CA THR A 73 -7.06 8.11 -4.69
C THR A 73 -6.76 7.08 -3.61
N THR A 74 -7.80 6.39 -3.15
CA THR A 74 -7.74 5.37 -2.10
C THR A 74 -7.70 3.93 -2.61
N ALA A 75 -8.09 3.69 -3.87
CA ALA A 75 -8.09 2.36 -4.49
C ALA A 75 -6.68 1.77 -4.75
N ARG A 76 -5.61 2.56 -4.61
CA ARG A 76 -4.22 2.11 -4.79
C ARG A 76 -3.21 3.01 -4.08
N GLY A 77 -1.98 2.55 -4.00
CA GLY A 77 -0.89 3.21 -3.29
C GLY A 77 -0.90 2.90 -1.80
N ILE A 78 -0.17 3.68 -1.02
CA ILE A 78 -0.11 3.47 0.43
C ILE A 78 -1.42 3.95 1.07
N ARG A 79 -1.98 3.12 1.97
CA ARG A 79 -3.15 3.38 2.80
C ARG A 79 -2.79 3.22 4.28
N VAL A 80 -3.56 3.86 5.15
CA VAL A 80 -3.48 3.71 6.61
C VAL A 80 -4.85 3.40 7.18
N GLY A 81 -4.87 2.75 8.33
CA GLY A 81 -6.10 2.30 9.00
C GLY A 81 -6.01 2.42 10.51
N THR A 82 -7.16 2.26 11.16
CA THR A 82 -7.33 2.28 12.63
C THR A 82 -7.54 0.89 13.22
N GLY A 83 -7.60 -0.16 12.38
CA GLY A 83 -7.75 -1.55 12.83
C GLY A 83 -6.60 -1.99 13.72
N ASN A 84 -6.83 -3.03 14.51
CA ASN A 84 -5.85 -3.51 15.50
C ASN A 84 -5.71 -5.03 15.47
N THR A 85 -6.37 -5.69 14.51
CA THR A 85 -6.22 -7.11 14.30
C THR A 85 -4.82 -7.43 13.77
N PRO A 86 -4.11 -8.42 14.34
CA PRO A 86 -2.81 -8.84 13.81
C PRO A 86 -2.93 -9.32 12.37
N VAL A 87 -2.01 -8.84 11.52
CA VAL A 87 -1.95 -9.21 10.10
C VAL A 87 -1.82 -10.73 9.91
N ALA A 88 -2.75 -11.33 9.19
CA ALA A 88 -2.68 -12.69 8.69
C ALA A 88 -2.07 -12.72 7.28
N ILE A 89 -1.48 -13.85 6.88
CA ILE A 89 -0.78 -13.96 5.59
C ILE A 89 -1.73 -13.89 4.39
N ASP A 90 -3.00 -14.20 4.60
CA ASP A 90 -4.07 -14.24 3.63
C ASP A 90 -5.01 -13.03 3.70
N ASP A 91 -4.70 -12.02 4.52
CA ASP A 91 -5.37 -10.72 4.48
C ASP A 91 -5.26 -10.12 3.06
N TYR A 92 -6.33 -9.44 2.65
CA TYR A 92 -6.45 -8.79 1.34
C TYR A 92 -6.70 -7.29 1.43
N ALA A 93 -7.06 -6.78 2.61
CA ALA A 93 -7.31 -5.37 2.89
C ALA A 93 -6.92 -5.02 4.35
N LEU A 94 -6.78 -3.72 4.62
CA LEU A 94 -6.78 -3.17 5.99
C LEU A 94 -8.13 -3.47 6.66
N GLU A 95 -8.12 -3.77 7.96
CA GLU A 95 -9.35 -4.07 8.70
C GLU A 95 -10.27 -2.85 8.78
N THR A 96 -9.71 -1.67 9.05
CA THR A 96 -10.47 -0.42 9.12
C THR A 96 -9.68 0.68 8.44
N PRO A 97 -9.74 0.78 7.10
CA PRO A 97 -9.03 1.82 6.37
C PRO A 97 -9.57 3.20 6.73
N ILE A 98 -8.68 4.18 6.83
CA ILE A 98 -9.07 5.59 6.95
C ILE A 98 -9.47 6.09 5.56
N GLU A 99 -10.64 6.71 5.49
CA GLU A 99 -11.20 7.23 4.24
C GLU A 99 -10.60 8.58 3.85
N GLU A 100 -10.67 8.87 2.56
CA GLU A 100 -10.23 10.16 2.01
C GLU A 100 -11.13 11.30 2.49
N GLY A 101 -10.52 12.38 2.96
CA GLY A 101 -11.21 13.65 3.17
C GLY A 101 -10.74 14.41 4.40
N VAL A 102 -11.56 15.38 4.78
CA VAL A 102 -11.32 16.32 5.90
C VAL A 102 -12.40 16.23 6.97
N GLY A 103 -13.36 15.31 6.83
CA GLY A 103 -14.38 15.06 7.84
C GLY A 103 -13.82 14.33 9.06
N ALA A 104 -14.64 14.21 10.10
CA ALA A 104 -14.28 13.47 11.30
C ALA A 104 -13.86 12.02 10.95
N GLY A 105 -12.68 11.61 11.41
CA GLY A 105 -12.13 10.27 11.14
C GLY A 105 -11.55 10.07 9.74
N GLN A 106 -11.48 11.12 8.90
CA GLN A 106 -10.89 11.07 7.56
C GLN A 106 -9.48 11.67 7.53
N MET A 107 -8.67 11.27 6.56
CA MET A 107 -7.37 11.87 6.27
C MET A 107 -7.17 12.04 4.76
N GLU A 108 -6.48 13.10 4.37
CA GLU A 108 -6.17 13.37 2.97
C GLU A 108 -4.96 12.54 2.51
N HIS A 109 -5.16 11.70 1.50
CA HIS A 109 -4.13 10.90 0.85
C HIS A 109 -3.55 11.70 -0.30
N LEU A 110 -2.34 12.23 -0.09
CA LEU A 110 -1.65 12.97 -1.14
C LEU A 110 -1.15 12.01 -2.23
N VAL A 111 -0.45 12.56 -3.22
CA VAL A 111 0.12 11.80 -4.32
C VAL A 111 0.97 10.63 -3.79
N CYS A 112 0.71 9.43 -4.31
CA CYS A 112 1.56 8.26 -4.11
C CYS A 112 2.54 8.16 -5.28
N THR A 113 3.83 8.16 -4.98
CA THR A 113 4.91 8.13 -5.97
C THR A 113 5.66 6.80 -5.91
N VAL A 114 6.14 6.36 -7.08
CA VAL A 114 7.10 5.27 -7.21
C VAL A 114 8.35 5.90 -7.79
N ALA A 115 9.42 5.95 -7.00
CA ALA A 115 10.72 6.45 -7.43
C ALA A 115 11.39 5.44 -8.36
N ASP A 116 12.37 5.92 -9.12
CA ASP A 116 13.18 5.05 -9.97
C ASP A 116 13.96 4.01 -9.14
N TYR A 117 14.37 2.93 -9.79
CA TYR A 117 15.19 1.91 -9.16
C TYR A 117 16.61 2.45 -8.91
N VAL A 118 17.19 1.99 -7.80
CA VAL A 118 18.55 2.33 -7.37
C VAL A 118 19.31 1.02 -7.21
N VAL A 119 20.47 0.94 -7.87
CA VAL A 119 21.45 -0.12 -7.68
C VAL A 119 22.59 0.45 -6.85
N SER A 120 22.79 -0.09 -5.65
CA SER A 120 23.89 0.26 -4.76
C SER A 120 24.38 -1.02 -4.12
N ALA A 121 25.47 -1.58 -4.66
CA ALA A 121 25.95 -2.91 -4.32
C ALA A 121 26.10 -3.07 -2.79
N PRO A 122 25.54 -4.15 -2.19
CA PRO A 122 24.99 -5.36 -2.82
C PRO A 122 23.45 -5.33 -3.10
N SER A 123 22.81 -4.16 -3.05
CA SER A 123 21.35 -4.00 -3.08
C SER A 123 20.82 -3.42 -4.40
N CYS A 124 19.60 -3.81 -4.78
CA CYS A 124 18.78 -3.16 -5.80
C CYS A 124 17.38 -2.93 -5.23
N SER A 125 16.86 -1.70 -5.31
CA SER A 125 15.61 -1.32 -4.66
C SER A 125 14.92 -0.17 -5.38
N PHE A 126 13.62 -0.02 -5.19
CA PHE A 126 12.86 1.20 -5.52
C PHE A 126 12.04 1.61 -4.29
N LEU A 127 11.56 2.86 -4.26
CA LEU A 127 10.80 3.40 -3.14
C LEU A 127 9.39 3.78 -3.59
N VAL A 128 8.38 3.30 -2.87
CA VAL A 128 7.02 3.83 -2.93
C VAL A 128 6.81 4.75 -1.74
N SER A 129 6.28 5.96 -1.97
CA SER A 129 6.07 6.94 -0.90
C SER A 129 4.76 7.71 -1.06
N ARG A 130 4.14 8.05 0.07
CA ARG A 130 2.92 8.83 0.14
C ARG A 130 2.88 9.59 1.47
N ALA A 131 2.44 10.85 1.41
CA ALA A 131 2.08 11.61 2.59
C ALA A 131 0.56 11.53 2.81
N ILE A 132 0.15 11.40 4.07
CA ILE A 132 -1.25 11.35 4.47
C ILE A 132 -1.44 12.37 5.59
N VAL A 133 -2.40 13.27 5.44
CA VAL A 133 -2.56 14.47 6.27
C VAL A 133 -3.87 14.41 7.04
N ASN A 134 -3.80 14.60 8.35
CA ASN A 134 -5.00 14.69 9.18
C ASN A 134 -5.45 16.16 9.28
N ASN A 135 -6.47 16.51 8.50
CA ASN A 135 -7.17 17.79 8.58
C ASN A 135 -8.61 17.64 9.12
N SER A 136 -8.89 16.56 9.87
CA SER A 136 -10.24 16.23 10.38
C SER A 136 -10.73 17.07 11.56
N GLY A 137 -9.87 17.92 12.13
CA GLY A 137 -10.16 18.69 13.33
C GLY A 137 -10.01 17.91 14.65
N ALA A 138 -9.75 16.60 14.61
CA ALA A 138 -9.50 15.75 15.78
C ALA A 138 -8.27 14.87 15.59
N GLU A 139 -7.73 14.33 16.69
CA GLU A 139 -6.64 13.34 16.61
C GLU A 139 -7.18 12.00 16.07
N ILE A 140 -6.42 11.38 15.16
CA ILE A 140 -6.71 10.05 14.62
C ILE A 140 -5.50 9.15 14.91
N THR A 141 -5.75 8.05 15.63
CA THR A 141 -4.72 7.05 15.92
C THR A 141 -4.60 6.06 14.77
N VAL A 142 -3.53 6.17 13.98
CA VAL A 142 -3.19 5.18 12.95
C VAL A 142 -2.58 3.94 13.60
N ARG A 143 -3.07 2.76 13.23
CA ARG A 143 -2.63 1.45 13.75
C ARG A 143 -2.22 0.48 12.65
N GLU A 144 -2.67 0.71 11.43
CA GLU A 144 -2.37 -0.13 10.28
C GLU A 144 -1.79 0.70 9.15
N ALA A 145 -0.93 0.06 8.34
CA ALA A 145 -0.45 0.62 7.10
C ALA A 145 -0.27 -0.50 6.07
N GLY A 146 -0.69 -0.24 4.84
CA GLY A 146 -0.63 -1.21 3.75
C GLY A 146 -0.36 -0.53 2.42
N ILE A 147 0.01 -1.32 1.43
CA ILE A 147 0.14 -0.87 0.05
C ILE A 147 -0.86 -1.62 -0.82
N TYR A 148 -1.73 -0.87 -1.48
CA TYR A 148 -2.71 -1.41 -2.41
C TYR A 148 -2.17 -1.26 -3.83
N MET A 149 -2.45 -2.28 -4.65
CA MET A 149 -2.07 -2.33 -6.05
C MET A 149 -3.32 -2.27 -6.90
N TYR A 150 -3.23 -1.56 -8.01
CA TYR A 150 -4.25 -1.62 -9.05
C TYR A 150 -3.79 -2.55 -10.17
N ILE A 151 -4.71 -3.37 -10.64
CA ILE A 151 -4.53 -4.20 -11.82
C ILE A 151 -5.46 -3.64 -12.90
N TYR A 152 -4.87 -3.14 -13.98
CA TYR A 152 -5.64 -2.55 -15.07
C TYR A 152 -6.20 -3.66 -15.96
N VAL A 153 -7.52 -3.77 -16.01
CA VAL A 153 -8.22 -4.62 -16.98
C VAL A 153 -8.35 -3.83 -18.27
N LEU A 154 -7.82 -4.37 -19.36
CA LEU A 154 -8.09 -3.82 -20.68
C LEU A 154 -9.54 -4.21 -21.02
N ASN A 155 -10.45 -3.24 -20.97
CA ASN A 155 -11.77 -3.42 -21.56
C ASN A 155 -11.54 -3.54 -23.07
N GLY A 156 -11.82 -4.72 -23.62
CA GLY A 156 -11.82 -4.99 -25.06
C GLY A 156 -12.95 -4.26 -25.78
#